data_AF-A0A8R1E5G4-F1
#
_entry.id   AF-A0A8R1E5G4-F1
#
_cell.length_a   1.000
_cell.length_b   1.000
_cell.length_c   1.000
_cell.angle_alpha   90.00
_cell.angle_beta   90.00
_cell.angle_gamma   90.00
#
_symmetry.space_group_name_H-M   'P 1'
#
loop_
_entity.id
_entity.type
_entity.pdbx_description
1 polymer ?
#
loop_
_entity_poly.entity_id
_entity_poly.type
_entity_poly.pdbx_seq_one_letter_code
_entity_poly.pdbx_strand_id
1 'polypeptide(L)'
;MYVRFSFKVRPNARNNQEICDKWLMVTPMHYQIPQGSSMEISLTVSITTDILRRIHDLSKNGQLQEILVLHLENGRDYFIPVSATYNSSCFGTTLEKLLAIRPKTEINLIDFDDEYSVSASDDCPRDVPRVIYRLVRALRTRGAKQLDPNEDQNNLVFNSIRTALETGNPDDLSNFASSFMLYSALIRLLDSLDEPIILDKEFVKYRTDAR
;
A
#
# COMPACT_ATOMS: atom_id res chain seq x y z
N MET A 1 5.54 -42.87 12.58
CA MET A 1 6.50 -41.98 13.27
C MET A 1 6.31 -40.58 12.70
N TYR A 2 6.45 -39.53 13.51
CA TYR A 2 6.17 -38.15 13.14
C TYR A 2 7.37 -37.27 13.47
N VAL A 3 7.53 -36.17 12.74
CA VAL A 3 8.49 -35.12 13.03
C VAL A 3 7.70 -33.86 13.39
N ARG A 4 8.09 -33.16 14.46
CA ARG A 4 7.47 -31.88 14.83
C ARG A 4 8.40 -30.73 14.47
N PHE A 5 7.82 -29.62 14.02
CA PHE A 5 8.55 -28.37 13.87
C PHE A 5 7.84 -27.22 14.59
N SER A 6 8.59 -26.20 14.97
CA SER A 6 8.08 -24.92 15.45
C SER A 6 9.00 -23.77 15.07
N PHE A 7 8.45 -22.58 14.88
CA PHE A 7 9.24 -21.36 14.74
C PHE A 7 9.63 -20.82 16.12
N LYS A 8 10.91 -20.49 16.31
CA LYS A 8 11.40 -19.88 17.55
C LYS A 8 11.06 -18.39 17.59
N VAL A 9 10.91 -17.88 18.81
CA VAL A 9 10.75 -16.45 19.09
C VAL A 9 12.00 -15.71 18.68
N ARG A 10 11.82 -14.55 18.04
CA ARG A 10 12.92 -13.69 17.62
C ARG A 10 13.65 -13.13 18.86
N PRO A 11 14.97 -12.93 18.82
CA PRO A 11 15.74 -12.46 19.98
C PRO A 11 15.32 -11.07 20.48
N ASN A 12 14.80 -10.22 19.59
CA ASN A 12 14.36 -8.85 19.90
C ASN A 12 12.83 -8.72 20.03
N ALA A 13 12.12 -9.80 20.37
CA ALA A 13 10.67 -9.74 20.62
C ALA A 13 10.39 -8.86 21.84
N ARG A 14 9.52 -7.85 21.72
CA ARG A 14 9.19 -6.99 22.88
C ARG A 14 8.40 -7.73 23.96
N ASN A 15 7.71 -8.80 23.59
CA ASN A 15 6.84 -9.60 24.44
C ASN A 15 7.27 -11.07 24.57
N ASN A 16 8.46 -11.44 24.09
CA ASN A 16 8.95 -12.82 24.03
C ASN A 16 7.99 -13.82 23.34
N GLN A 17 7.15 -13.35 22.40
CA GLN A 17 6.19 -14.21 21.68
C GLN A 17 6.26 -14.05 20.16
N GLU A 18 6.83 -12.96 19.66
CA GLU A 18 6.93 -12.68 18.23
C GLU A 18 7.99 -13.58 17.55
N ILE A 19 7.58 -14.37 16.55
CA ILE A 19 8.50 -15.17 15.72
C ILE A 19 9.09 -14.38 14.55
N CYS A 20 8.45 -13.28 14.16
CA CYS A 20 8.84 -12.40 13.06
C CYS A 20 8.29 -10.99 13.28
N ASP A 21 8.84 -10.01 12.57
CA ASP A 21 8.31 -8.64 12.50
C ASP A 21 6.88 -8.61 11.90
N LYS A 22 6.12 -7.57 12.22
CA LYS A 22 4.68 -7.42 11.93
C LYS A 22 4.34 -7.36 10.45
N TRP A 23 5.32 -7.10 9.59
CA TRP A 23 5.14 -7.09 8.13
C TRP A 23 5.11 -8.50 7.52
N LEU A 24 5.51 -9.52 8.29
CA LEU A 24 5.57 -10.91 7.87
C LEU A 24 4.67 -11.78 8.77
N MET A 25 3.97 -12.73 8.17
CA MET A 25 3.18 -13.74 8.86
C MET A 25 3.56 -15.13 8.37
N VAL A 26 3.60 -16.08 9.30
CA VAL A 26 3.96 -17.48 9.01
C VAL A 26 2.83 -18.40 9.44
N THR A 27 2.34 -19.23 8.51
CA THR A 27 1.24 -20.18 8.77
C THR A 27 1.54 -21.54 8.15
N PRO A 28 1.50 -22.65 8.92
CA PRO A 28 1.39 -22.70 10.38
C PRO A 28 2.72 -22.38 11.07
N MET A 29 2.66 -21.90 12.32
CA MET A 29 3.86 -21.61 13.13
C MET A 29 4.48 -22.85 13.78
N HIS A 30 3.72 -23.94 13.86
CA HIS A 30 4.17 -25.25 14.34
C HIS A 30 3.25 -26.34 13.80
N TYR A 31 3.78 -27.54 13.56
CA TYR A 31 2.99 -28.66 13.09
C TYR A 31 3.68 -30.02 13.35
N GLN A 32 2.92 -31.11 13.22
CA GLN A 32 3.42 -32.47 13.26
C GLN A 32 3.26 -33.14 11.89
N ILE A 33 4.37 -33.51 11.27
CA ILE A 33 4.40 -34.07 9.93
C ILE A 33 4.61 -35.60 10.03
N PRO A 34 3.68 -36.41 9.49
CA PRO A 34 3.91 -37.84 9.33
C PRO A 34 5.16 -38.13 8.49
N GLN A 35 5.97 -39.12 8.87
CA GLN A 35 7.09 -39.53 8.04
C GLN A 35 6.65 -39.94 6.63
N GLY A 36 7.40 -39.50 5.63
CA GLY A 36 7.09 -39.72 4.21
C GLY A 36 6.07 -38.74 3.63
N SER A 37 5.51 -37.83 4.43
CA SER A 37 4.63 -36.75 3.95
C SER A 37 5.35 -35.41 3.86
N SER A 38 4.74 -34.47 3.15
CA SER A 38 5.18 -33.07 3.04
C SER A 38 4.07 -32.12 3.47
N MET A 39 4.46 -30.89 3.81
CA MET A 39 3.56 -29.81 4.16
C MET A 39 4.09 -28.50 3.55
N GLU A 40 3.19 -27.60 3.21
CA GLU A 40 3.51 -26.24 2.80
C GLU A 40 3.41 -25.27 4.00
N ILE A 41 4.39 -24.39 4.14
CA ILE A 41 4.37 -23.28 5.09
C ILE A 41 4.20 -22.00 4.27
N SER A 42 3.12 -21.28 4.53
CA SER A 42 2.82 -20.01 3.86
C SER A 42 3.47 -18.85 4.59
N LEU A 43 4.25 -18.06 3.84
CA LEU A 43 4.80 -16.78 4.28
C LEU A 43 4.00 -15.66 3.62
N THR A 44 3.25 -14.90 4.42
CA THR A 44 2.39 -13.82 3.92
C THR A 44 2.96 -12.48 4.34
N VAL A 45 3.22 -11.61 3.37
CA VAL A 45 3.66 -10.23 3.60
C VAL A 45 2.44 -9.31 3.62
N SER A 46 2.32 -8.48 4.65
CA SER A 46 1.26 -7.49 4.77
C SER A 46 1.85 -6.16 5.23
N ILE A 47 1.56 -5.09 4.47
CA ILE A 47 2.05 -3.76 4.75
C ILE A 47 0.88 -2.87 5.15
N THR A 48 0.84 -2.49 6.42
CA THR A 48 -0.14 -1.58 7.00
C THR A 48 0.45 -0.17 7.13
N THR A 49 -0.39 0.84 7.36
CA THR A 49 0.04 2.25 7.49
C THR A 49 1.06 2.45 8.61
N ASP A 50 0.95 1.73 9.74
CA ASP A 50 1.94 1.79 10.81
C ASP A 50 3.30 1.18 10.41
N ILE A 51 3.32 0.20 9.51
CA ILE A 51 4.56 -0.35 8.94
C ILE A 51 5.15 0.64 7.95
N LEU A 52 4.33 1.28 7.10
CA LEU A 52 4.78 2.28 6.13
C LEU A 52 5.51 3.44 6.79
N ARG A 53 4.97 3.98 7.89
CA ARG A 53 5.64 5.04 8.66
C ARG A 53 7.02 4.58 9.15
N ARG A 54 7.13 3.36 9.69
CA ARG A 54 8.43 2.79 10.08
C ARG A 54 9.38 2.65 8.89
N ILE A 55 8.87 2.23 7.74
CA ILE A 55 9.68 2.12 6.52
C ILE A 55 10.19 3.51 6.10
N HIS A 56 9.33 4.52 6.08
CA HIS A 56 9.70 5.88 5.71
C HIS A 56 10.68 6.54 6.68
N ASP A 57 10.52 6.31 7.98
CA ASP A 57 11.33 6.95 9.02
C ASP A 57 12.66 6.24 9.29
N LEU A 58 12.66 4.90 9.26
CA LEU A 58 13.79 4.08 9.75
C LEU A 58 14.53 3.33 8.63
N SER A 59 13.83 2.97 7.54
CA SER A 59 14.44 2.19 6.46
C SER A 59 14.91 3.11 5.33
N LYS A 60 16.21 3.41 5.33
CA LYS A 60 16.85 4.01 4.16
C LYS A 60 16.68 3.05 2.99
N ASN A 61 15.85 3.42 2.00
CA ASN A 61 15.56 2.69 0.75
C ASN A 61 14.48 1.59 0.83
N GLY A 62 13.62 1.58 1.86
CA GLY A 62 12.44 0.71 1.84
C GLY A 62 12.72 -0.79 2.07
N GLN A 63 13.91 -1.15 2.54
CA GLN A 63 14.28 -2.54 2.75
C GLN A 63 13.70 -3.10 4.05
N LEU A 64 13.17 -4.32 3.96
CA LEU A 64 12.64 -5.12 5.05
C LEU A 64 13.41 -6.44 5.08
N GLN A 65 13.90 -6.83 6.25
CA GLN A 65 14.69 -8.05 6.43
C GLN A 65 14.28 -8.73 7.73
N GLU A 66 14.17 -10.06 7.69
CA GLU A 66 13.87 -10.91 8.84
C GLU A 66 14.56 -12.27 8.68
N ILE A 67 14.92 -12.91 9.79
CA ILE A 67 15.44 -14.29 9.78
C ILE A 67 14.53 -15.15 10.65
N LEU A 68 13.77 -16.03 10.00
CA LEU A 68 12.95 -17.02 10.72
C LEU A 68 13.82 -18.20 11.14
N VAL A 69 13.57 -18.72 12.35
CA VAL A 69 14.28 -19.90 12.87
C VAL A 69 13.28 -21.03 13.04
N LEU A 70 13.30 -21.99 12.11
CA LEU A 70 12.50 -23.22 12.18
C LEU A 70 13.29 -24.28 12.95
N HIS A 71 12.73 -24.73 14.06
CA HIS A 71 13.29 -25.77 14.92
C HIS A 71 12.61 -27.10 14.62
N LEU A 72 13.38 -28.14 14.31
CA LEU A 72 12.90 -29.51 14.32
C LEU A 72 13.10 -30.15 15.69
N GLU A 73 12.05 -30.74 16.26
CA GLU A 73 12.15 -31.46 17.53
C GLU A 73 13.13 -32.64 17.39
N ASN A 74 14.10 -32.72 18.31
CA ASN A 74 15.22 -33.68 18.25
C ASN A 74 16.05 -33.60 16.95
N GLY A 75 16.03 -32.45 16.28
CA GLY A 75 16.75 -32.19 15.05
C GLY A 75 17.57 -30.90 15.12
N ARG A 76 17.90 -30.39 13.93
CA ARG A 76 18.62 -29.13 13.74
C ARG A 76 17.66 -27.95 13.59
N ASP A 77 18.21 -26.76 13.76
CA ASP A 77 17.56 -25.52 13.36
C ASP A 77 17.82 -25.21 11.88
N TYR A 78 16.85 -24.55 11.25
CA TYR A 78 16.91 -24.00 9.91
C TYR A 78 16.69 -22.49 9.98
N PHE A 79 17.61 -21.74 9.42
CA PHE A 79 17.54 -20.29 9.33
C PHE A 79 17.04 -19.91 7.93
N ILE A 80 15.90 -19.21 7.89
CA ILE A 80 15.23 -18.83 6.65
C ILE A 80 15.29 -17.30 6.56
N PRO A 81 16.26 -16.74 5.81
CA PRO A 81 16.33 -15.31 5.58
C PRO A 81 15.20 -14.88 4.63
N VAL A 82 14.44 -13.88 5.04
CA VAL A 82 13.38 -13.25 4.25
C VAL A 82 13.76 -11.79 4.03
N SER A 83 13.78 -11.37 2.77
CA SER A 83 14.05 -9.98 2.40
C SER A 83 12.97 -9.48 1.45
N ALA A 84 12.58 -8.23 1.62
CA ALA A 84 11.62 -7.56 0.76
C ALA A 84 12.03 -6.09 0.58
N THR A 85 11.70 -5.54 -0.59
CA THR A 85 11.88 -4.12 -0.87
C THR A 85 10.52 -3.51 -1.08
N TYR A 86 10.17 -2.54 -0.23
CA TYR A 86 8.94 -1.77 -0.38
C TYR A 86 9.15 -0.69 -1.45
N ASN A 87 8.39 -0.80 -2.53
CA ASN A 87 8.27 0.25 -3.54
C ASN A 87 7.19 1.24 -3.09
N SER A 88 7.55 2.52 -3.00
CA SER A 88 6.65 3.57 -2.55
C SER A 88 5.37 3.61 -3.39
N SER A 89 4.23 3.55 -2.71
CA SER A 89 2.91 3.70 -3.32
C SER A 89 2.43 5.15 -3.24
N CYS A 90 1.41 5.49 -4.04
CA CYS A 90 0.62 6.71 -3.82
C CYS A 90 -0.34 6.59 -2.62
N PHE A 91 -0.50 5.39 -2.06
CA PHE A 91 -1.21 5.15 -0.80
C PHE A 91 -0.23 5.19 0.37
N GLY A 92 -0.67 5.62 1.55
CA GLY A 92 0.19 5.62 2.74
C GLY A 92 1.26 6.71 2.73
N THR A 93 0.95 7.88 2.18
CA THR A 93 1.89 8.99 1.98
C THR A 93 1.27 10.32 2.40
N THR A 94 2.03 11.41 2.38
CA THR A 94 1.53 12.75 2.72
C THR A 94 0.92 13.44 1.52
N LEU A 95 0.02 14.40 1.77
CA LEU A 95 -0.57 15.20 0.71
C LEU A 95 0.48 16.01 -0.07
N GLU A 96 1.53 16.52 0.60
CA GLU A 96 2.59 17.26 -0.10
C GLU A 96 3.36 16.36 -1.05
N LYS A 97 3.64 15.11 -0.66
CA LYS A 97 4.26 14.12 -1.55
C LYS A 97 3.38 13.83 -2.76
N LEU A 98 2.05 13.68 -2.57
CA LEU A 98 1.14 13.49 -3.71
C LEU A 98 1.06 14.70 -4.64
N LEU A 99 1.18 15.91 -4.12
CA LEU A 99 1.26 17.12 -4.93
C LEU A 99 2.56 17.17 -5.74
N ALA A 100 3.68 16.71 -5.17
CA ALA A 100 4.97 16.65 -5.82
C ALA A 100 5.06 15.54 -6.89
N ILE A 101 4.28 14.47 -6.76
CA ILE A 101 4.16 13.40 -7.76
C ILE A 101 3.30 13.91 -8.93
N ARG A 102 3.91 14.75 -9.76
CA ARG A 102 3.45 15.03 -11.11
C ARG A 102 4.22 14.20 -12.12
N PRO A 103 3.60 13.78 -13.23
CA PRO A 103 4.36 13.21 -14.33
C PRO A 103 5.48 14.20 -14.69
N LYS A 104 6.73 13.76 -14.57
CA LYS A 104 7.82 14.51 -15.17
C LYS A 104 7.56 14.48 -16.66
N THR A 105 7.37 15.65 -17.26
CA THR A 105 7.45 15.78 -18.71
C THR A 105 8.78 15.15 -19.11
N GLU A 106 8.78 14.24 -20.07
CA GLU A 106 10.02 13.85 -20.73
C GLU A 106 10.55 15.12 -21.38
N ILE A 107 11.50 15.78 -20.71
CA ILE A 107 12.15 16.95 -21.25
C ILE A 107 13.03 16.39 -22.37
N ASN A 108 12.63 16.60 -23.62
CA ASN A 108 13.55 16.45 -24.74
C ASN A 108 14.73 17.37 -24.44
N LEU A 109 15.89 16.80 -24.08
CA LEU A 109 17.13 17.51 -23.71
C LEU A 109 17.75 18.33 -24.86
N ILE A 110 16.99 18.59 -25.93
CA ILE A 110 17.44 19.19 -27.19
C ILE A 110 16.86 20.59 -27.40
N ASP A 111 15.80 21.00 -26.68
CA ASP A 111 15.28 22.37 -26.76
C ASP A 111 15.75 23.22 -25.58
N PHE A 112 16.57 24.23 -25.89
CA PHE A 112 17.05 25.29 -24.98
C PHE A 112 16.10 26.49 -24.97
N ASP A 113 14.80 26.27 -25.01
CA ASP A 113 13.82 27.33 -24.77
C ASP A 113 13.17 27.12 -23.39
N ASP A 114 13.59 27.97 -22.46
CA ASP A 114 13.00 28.16 -21.14
C ASP A 114 11.53 28.61 -21.30
N GLU A 115 10.58 27.67 -21.29
CA GLU A 115 9.25 27.86 -20.71
C GLU A 115 8.50 26.52 -20.65
N TYR A 116 8.12 26.13 -19.42
CA TYR A 116 7.25 25.02 -19.06
C TYR A 116 6.40 24.42 -20.20
N SER A 117 6.93 23.40 -20.87
CA SER A 117 6.16 22.55 -21.79
C SER A 117 5.24 21.62 -21.00
N VAL A 118 4.18 22.19 -20.43
CA VAL A 118 3.05 21.45 -19.90
C VAL A 118 2.51 20.62 -21.06
N SER A 119 2.60 19.29 -20.96
CA SER A 119 1.92 18.40 -21.89
C SER A 119 0.45 18.82 -21.97
N ALA A 120 0.04 19.25 -23.16
CA ALA A 120 -1.33 19.63 -23.47
C ALA A 120 -2.25 18.41 -23.26
N SER A 121 -2.83 18.27 -22.06
CA SER A 121 -4.05 17.49 -21.75
C SER A 121 -4.29 17.24 -20.25
N ASP A 122 -3.42 17.64 -19.32
CA ASP A 122 -3.71 17.45 -17.89
C ASP A 122 -4.59 18.60 -17.37
N ASP A 123 -5.91 18.43 -17.50
CA ASP A 123 -6.94 19.32 -16.90
C ASP A 123 -6.89 19.34 -15.35
N CYS A 124 -5.93 18.64 -14.73
CA CYS A 124 -5.72 18.63 -13.29
C CYS A 124 -5.17 20.00 -12.80
N PRO A 125 -5.88 20.67 -11.86
CA PRO A 125 -5.37 21.89 -11.25
C PRO A 125 -4.03 21.71 -10.54
N ARG A 126 -3.23 22.79 -10.49
CA ARG A 126 -1.88 22.75 -9.89
C ARG A 126 -1.86 22.49 -8.39
N ASP A 127 -2.95 22.78 -7.70
CA ASP A 127 -3.05 22.64 -6.25
C ASP A 127 -3.78 21.35 -5.83
N VAL A 128 -4.08 20.47 -6.80
CA VAL A 128 -4.75 19.19 -6.55
C VAL A 128 -3.81 18.04 -6.91
N PRO A 129 -3.66 17.02 -6.05
CA PRO A 129 -2.88 15.84 -6.39
C PRO A 129 -3.52 15.07 -7.54
N ARG A 130 -2.71 14.73 -8.55
CA ARG A 130 -3.19 14.12 -9.80
C ARG A 130 -3.91 12.79 -9.57
N VAL A 131 -3.44 11.98 -8.61
CA VAL A 131 -4.08 10.70 -8.26
C VAL A 131 -5.50 10.87 -7.72
N ILE A 132 -5.74 11.89 -6.89
CA ILE A 132 -7.08 12.20 -6.38
C ILE A 132 -7.95 12.73 -7.52
N TYR A 133 -7.42 13.66 -8.32
CA TYR A 133 -8.12 14.25 -9.46
C TYR A 133 -8.61 13.19 -10.45
N ARG A 134 -7.76 12.21 -10.81
CA ARG A 134 -8.12 11.14 -11.76
C ARG A 134 -9.29 10.28 -11.26
N LEU A 135 -9.30 9.92 -9.98
CA LEU A 135 -10.42 9.18 -9.37
C LEU A 135 -11.72 10.01 -9.39
N VAL A 136 -11.64 11.28 -8.97
CA VAL A 136 -12.80 12.17 -8.92
C VAL A 136 -13.35 12.45 -10.33
N ARG A 137 -12.47 12.69 -11.31
CA ARG A 137 -12.85 12.87 -12.73
C ARG A 137 -13.56 11.63 -13.26
N ALA A 138 -13.02 10.44 -13.03
CA ALA A 138 -13.64 9.20 -13.47
C ALA A 138 -15.03 8.96 -12.85
N LEU A 139 -15.17 9.21 -11.54
CA LEU A 139 -16.46 9.13 -10.86
C LEU A 139 -17.47 10.15 -11.39
N ARG A 140 -17.02 11.37 -11.69
CA ARG A 140 -17.87 12.42 -12.27
C ARG A 140 -18.39 12.05 -13.65
N THR A 141 -17.55 11.47 -14.51
CA THR A 141 -17.95 11.04 -15.87
C THR A 141 -19.07 10.00 -15.82
N ARG A 142 -19.02 9.06 -14.87
CA ARG A 142 -20.02 8.00 -14.73
C ARG A 142 -21.29 8.43 -14.00
N GLY A 143 -21.16 9.40 -13.10
CA GLY A 143 -22.24 9.92 -12.27
C GLY A 143 -22.65 8.98 -11.12
N ALA A 144 -23.27 9.56 -10.09
CA ALA A 144 -23.69 8.86 -8.87
C ALA A 144 -24.76 7.77 -9.08
N LYS A 145 -25.39 7.70 -10.27
CA LYS A 145 -26.48 6.74 -10.56
C LYS A 145 -26.00 5.30 -10.75
N GLN A 146 -24.71 5.09 -11.01
CA GLN A 146 -24.12 3.75 -11.19
C GLN A 146 -23.42 3.23 -9.93
N LEU A 147 -23.56 3.91 -8.79
CA LEU A 147 -22.93 3.50 -7.54
C LEU A 147 -23.87 2.54 -6.82
N ASP A 148 -23.57 1.24 -6.90
CA ASP A 148 -24.22 0.22 -6.09
C ASP A 148 -23.39 -0.02 -4.82
N PRO A 149 -23.86 0.42 -3.64
CA PRO A 149 -23.12 0.24 -2.39
C PRO A 149 -23.10 -1.22 -1.91
N ASN A 150 -23.89 -2.10 -2.51
CA ASN A 150 -23.91 -3.53 -2.17
C ASN A 150 -22.94 -4.37 -3.02
N GLU A 151 -22.20 -3.74 -3.93
CA GLU A 151 -21.17 -4.42 -4.73
C GLU A 151 -20.05 -4.95 -3.82
N ASP A 152 -19.65 -6.20 -4.02
CA ASP A 152 -18.57 -6.81 -3.26
C ASP A 152 -17.21 -6.18 -3.59
N GLN A 153 -16.39 -5.98 -2.56
CA GLN A 153 -15.03 -5.48 -2.78
C GLN A 153 -14.15 -6.52 -3.46
N ASN A 154 -13.50 -6.13 -4.56
CA ASN A 154 -12.56 -6.98 -5.28
C ASN A 154 -11.12 -6.46 -5.15
N ASN A 155 -10.31 -7.14 -4.33
CA ASN A 155 -8.92 -6.75 -4.08
C ASN A 155 -8.04 -6.80 -5.35
N LEU A 156 -8.33 -7.68 -6.31
CA LEU A 156 -7.58 -7.75 -7.57
C LEU A 156 -7.83 -6.49 -8.41
N VAL A 157 -9.10 -6.06 -8.51
CA VAL A 157 -9.47 -4.84 -9.22
C VAL A 157 -8.91 -3.61 -8.51
N PHE A 158 -8.98 -3.56 -7.17
CA PHE A 158 -8.35 -2.49 -6.39
C PHE A 158 -6.84 -2.39 -6.67
N ASN A 159 -6.14 -3.53 -6.70
CA ASN A 159 -4.72 -3.57 -7.02
C ASN A 159 -4.43 -3.00 -8.42
N SER A 160 -5.25 -3.34 -9.41
CA SER A 160 -5.15 -2.77 -10.76
C SER A 160 -5.37 -1.26 -10.78
N ILE A 161 -6.36 -0.75 -10.02
CA ILE A 161 -6.60 0.70 -9.89
C ILE A 161 -5.38 1.39 -9.27
N ARG A 162 -4.85 0.83 -8.17
CA ARG A 162 -3.65 1.35 -7.51
C ARG A 162 -2.47 1.45 -8.48
N THR A 163 -2.19 0.38 -9.24
CA THR A 163 -1.12 0.40 -10.25
C THR A 163 -1.37 1.47 -11.30
N ALA A 164 -2.62 1.66 -11.74
CA ALA A 164 -2.96 2.70 -12.70
C ALA A 164 -2.77 4.12 -12.16
N LEU A 165 -2.99 4.32 -10.86
CA LEU A 165 -2.73 5.59 -10.17
C LEU A 165 -1.22 5.86 -10.05
N GLU A 166 -0.45 4.86 -9.65
CA GLU A 166 1.02 4.95 -9.48
C GLU A 166 1.74 5.20 -10.81
N THR A 167 1.34 4.51 -11.87
CA THR A 167 1.98 4.61 -13.19
C THR A 167 1.47 5.78 -14.02
N GLY A 168 0.33 6.36 -13.67
CA GLY A 168 -0.35 7.34 -14.50
C GLY A 168 -1.18 6.74 -15.65
N ASN A 169 -1.18 5.41 -15.85
CA ASN A 169 -1.73 4.76 -17.04
C ASN A 169 -2.77 3.67 -16.69
N PRO A 170 -3.93 3.62 -17.37
CA PRO A 170 -4.40 4.56 -18.40
C PRO A 170 -4.83 5.90 -17.79
N ASP A 171 -4.71 7.02 -18.53
CA ASP A 171 -5.05 8.35 -17.98
C ASP A 171 -6.49 8.42 -17.48
N ASP A 172 -7.45 7.95 -18.28
CA ASP A 172 -8.86 7.87 -17.93
C ASP A 172 -9.22 6.55 -17.23
N LEU A 173 -9.74 6.66 -16.01
CA LEU A 173 -10.20 5.52 -15.21
C LEU A 173 -11.71 5.26 -15.32
N SER A 174 -12.46 6.07 -16.08
CA SER A 174 -13.93 6.03 -16.14
C SER A 174 -14.48 4.64 -16.52
N ASN A 175 -13.82 3.94 -17.45
CA ASN A 175 -14.24 2.60 -17.88
C ASN A 175 -13.36 1.47 -17.31
N PHE A 176 -12.46 1.79 -16.38
CA PHE A 176 -11.45 0.85 -15.90
C PHE A 176 -11.98 -0.15 -14.85
N ALA A 177 -12.84 0.32 -13.95
CA ALA A 177 -13.48 -0.45 -12.88
C ALA A 177 -14.88 0.10 -12.62
N SER A 178 -15.73 -0.56 -11.83
CA SER A 178 -17.07 -0.05 -11.46
C SER A 178 -17.02 1.26 -10.67
N SER A 179 -18.12 2.02 -10.64
CA SER A 179 -18.20 3.28 -9.87
C SER A 179 -17.97 3.04 -8.38
N PHE A 180 -18.46 1.93 -7.84
CA PHE A 180 -18.21 1.54 -6.45
C PHE A 180 -16.74 1.26 -6.19
N MET A 181 -16.05 0.52 -7.08
CA MET A 181 -14.62 0.23 -6.90
C MET A 181 -13.74 1.48 -7.00
N LEU A 182 -14.06 2.42 -7.90
CA LEU A 182 -13.38 3.71 -7.99
C LEU A 182 -13.62 4.57 -6.75
N TYR A 183 -14.85 4.59 -6.25
CA TYR A 183 -15.21 5.29 -5.01
C TYR A 183 -14.48 4.68 -3.80
N SER A 184 -14.49 3.35 -3.68
CA SER A 184 -13.79 2.64 -2.62
C SER A 184 -12.28 2.89 -2.67
N ALA A 185 -11.69 2.94 -3.88
CA ALA A 185 -10.28 3.29 -4.04
C ALA A 185 -9.98 4.72 -3.60
N LEU A 186 -10.87 5.68 -3.89
CA LEU A 186 -10.75 7.06 -3.42
C LEU A 186 -10.79 7.12 -1.89
N ILE A 187 -11.79 6.51 -1.25
CA ILE A 187 -11.89 6.51 0.21
C ILE A 187 -10.65 5.85 0.84
N ARG A 188 -10.21 4.71 0.32
CA ARG A 188 -8.97 4.04 0.77
C ARG A 188 -7.73 4.91 0.61
N LEU A 189 -7.64 5.68 -0.48
CA LEU A 189 -6.53 6.60 -0.70
C LEU A 189 -6.51 7.68 0.37
N LEU A 190 -7.66 8.33 0.62
CA LEU A 190 -7.80 9.39 1.62
C LEU A 190 -7.57 8.86 3.05
N ASP A 191 -8.12 7.69 3.39
CA ASP A 191 -7.92 7.03 4.69
C ASP A 191 -6.48 6.57 4.92
N SER A 192 -5.74 6.32 3.83
CA SER A 192 -4.34 5.93 3.91
C SER A 192 -3.38 7.11 4.07
N LEU A 193 -3.83 8.36 3.94
CA LEU A 193 -2.95 9.51 4.09
C LEU A 193 -2.33 9.54 5.49
N ASP A 194 -1.05 9.90 5.57
CA ASP A 194 -0.35 9.98 6.84
C ASP A 194 -0.94 11.04 7.78
N GLU A 195 -1.50 12.10 7.19
CA GLU A 195 -2.17 13.20 7.86
C GLU A 195 -3.61 13.35 7.35
N PRO A 196 -4.57 13.68 8.24
CA PRO A 196 -5.94 13.94 7.81
C PRO A 196 -6.00 15.17 6.91
N ILE A 197 -6.88 15.13 5.91
CA ILE A 197 -7.07 16.23 4.96
C ILE A 197 -7.52 17.51 5.69
N ILE A 198 -8.35 17.35 6.72
CA ILE A 198 -8.77 18.44 7.59
C ILE A 198 -7.89 18.41 8.83
N LEU A 199 -7.04 19.42 8.98
CA LEU A 199 -6.17 19.57 10.15
C LEU A 199 -7.02 19.87 11.40
N ASP A 200 -6.65 19.31 12.56
CA ASP A 200 -7.42 19.42 13.81
C ASP A 200 -7.73 20.87 14.24
N LYS A 201 -6.86 21.83 13.88
CA LYS A 201 -7.05 23.26 14.16
C LYS A 201 -8.26 23.85 13.42
N GLU A 202 -8.59 23.32 12.24
CA GLU A 202 -9.75 23.72 11.44
C GLU A 202 -11.02 23.01 11.93
N PHE A 203 -10.90 21.81 12.51
CA PHE A 203 -12.04 21.01 13.01
C PHE A 203 -12.78 21.71 14.16
N VAL A 204 -12.05 22.42 15.04
CA VAL A 204 -12.65 23.23 16.11
C VAL A 204 -13.48 24.37 15.54
N LYS A 205 -13.00 25.00 14.46
CA LYS A 205 -13.65 26.13 13.79
C LYS A 205 -14.94 25.72 13.06
N TYR A 206 -14.90 24.60 12.34
CA TYR A 206 -16.09 24.02 11.69
C TYR A 206 -17.20 23.66 12.68
N ARG A 207 -16.84 23.23 13.90
CA ARG A 207 -17.83 22.86 14.92
C ARG A 207 -18.49 24.07 15.58
N THR A 208 -17.81 25.21 15.62
CA THR A 208 -18.36 26.49 16.09
C THR A 208 -19.20 27.20 15.02
N ASP A 209 -18.87 27.06 13.74
CA ASP A 209 -19.60 27.72 12.64
C ASP A 209 -20.86 26.94 12.21
N ALA A 210 -20.97 25.66 12.58
CA ALA A 210 -22.15 24.81 12.35
C ALA A 210 -23.20 24.87 13.48
N ARG A 211 -23.14 25.88 14.35
CA ARG A 211 -24.08 26.10 15.47
C ARG A 211 -24.89 27.37 15.30
#